data_AF-A0A7J6UG92-F1
#
_entry.id   AF-A0A7J6UG92-F1
#
_cell.length_a   1.000
_cell.length_b   1.000
_cell.length_c   1.000
_cell.angle_alpha   90.00
_cell.angle_beta   90.00
_cell.angle_gamma   90.00
#
_symmetry.space_group_name_H-M   'P 1'
#
loop_
_entity.id
_entity.type
_entity.pdbx_description
1 polymer ?
#
loop_
_entity_poly.entity_id
_entity_poly.type
_entity_poly.pdbx_seq_one_letter_code
_entity_poly.pdbx_strand_id
1 'polypeptide(L)'
;LAPAYVSKTFDCLSDLLGWRHVTVGVHNAQGNGVVERKNAVLAHIFKISRGSILNDSDLLLWLSVAEMSINQVQRQGSGQPGDCSCAHERLYGESPRRHICTSPEVNIDNLNEE
;
A
#
# COMPACT_ATOMS: atom_id res chain seq x y z
N LEU A 1 -9.08 20.27 -1.44
CA LEU A 1 -8.22 19.62 -2.45
C LEU A 1 -6.78 19.95 -2.11
N ALA A 2 -5.89 18.95 -2.08
CA ALA A 2 -4.50 19.21 -1.71
C ALA A 2 -3.83 20.08 -2.80
N PRO A 3 -3.20 21.22 -2.44
CA PRO A 3 -2.64 22.18 -3.39
C PRO A 3 -1.66 21.58 -4.41
N ALA A 4 -0.96 20.51 -4.02
CA ALA A 4 0.01 19.82 -4.86
C ALA A 4 -0.60 19.26 -6.16
N TYR A 5 -1.86 18.80 -6.13
CA TYR A 5 -2.52 18.16 -7.27
C TYR A 5 -3.40 19.09 -8.10
N VAL A 6 -3.51 20.37 -7.73
CA VAL A 6 -4.30 21.39 -8.46
C VAL A 6 -3.41 22.48 -9.09
N SER A 7 -2.11 22.22 -9.16
CA SER A 7 -1.14 23.15 -9.75
C SER A 7 -1.16 23.04 -11.27
N LYS A 8 -0.92 24.17 -11.96
CA LYS A 8 -0.81 24.20 -13.43
C LYS A 8 0.25 23.24 -13.98
N THR A 9 1.32 23.01 -13.21
CA THR A 9 2.37 22.06 -13.56
C THR A 9 1.83 20.63 -13.57
N PHE A 10 1.01 20.26 -12.58
CA PHE A 10 0.40 18.94 -12.50
C PHE A 10 -0.63 18.73 -13.63
N ASP A 11 -1.44 19.75 -13.94
CA ASP A 11 -2.41 19.69 -15.04
C ASP A 11 -1.70 19.50 -16.39
N CYS A 12 -0.66 20.28 -16.67
CA CYS A 12 0.13 20.17 -17.90
C CYS A 12 0.77 18.78 -18.07
N LEU A 13 1.30 18.21 -16.97
CA LEU A 13 1.84 16.85 -16.97
C LEU A 13 0.74 15.81 -17.21
N SER A 14 -0.44 15.98 -16.62
CA SER A 14 -1.57 15.08 -16.82
C SER A 14 -2.03 15.08 -18.27
N ASP A 15 -2.13 16.26 -18.88
CA ASP A 15 -2.48 16.41 -20.30
C ASP A 15 -1.43 15.77 -21.22
N LEU A 16 -0.13 16.01 -20.95
CA LEU A 16 0.96 15.43 -21.73
C LEU A 16 0.96 13.90 -21.70
N LEU A 17 0.63 13.31 -20.55
CA LEU A 17 0.58 11.86 -20.36
C LEU A 17 -0.78 11.25 -20.77
N GLY A 18 -1.75 12.07 -21.20
CA GLY A 18 -3.10 11.64 -21.54
C GLY A 18 -3.87 11.08 -20.34
N TRP A 19 -3.52 11.49 -19.12
CA TRP A 19 -4.13 11.00 -17.90
C TRP A 19 -5.37 11.80 -17.54
N ARG A 20 -6.47 11.09 -17.24
CA ARG A 20 -7.66 11.72 -16.69
C ARG A 20 -7.47 11.94 -15.19
N HIS A 21 -7.29 13.18 -14.78
CA HIS A 21 -7.25 13.54 -13.36
C HIS A 21 -8.66 13.44 -12.75
N VAL A 22 -8.80 12.59 -11.73
CA VAL A 22 -10.03 12.43 -10.95
C VAL A 22 -9.79 12.97 -9.54
N THR A 23 -10.64 13.90 -9.12
CA THR A 23 -10.58 14.46 -7.78
C THR A 23 -11.66 13.87 -6.89
N VAL A 24 -11.30 13.63 -5.64
CA VAL A 24 -12.26 13.24 -4.60
C VAL A 24 -12.82 14.50 -3.97
N GLY A 25 -14.11 14.50 -3.65
CA GLY A 25 -14.80 15.62 -3.02
C GLY A 25 -14.07 16.13 -1.76
N VAL A 26 -14.26 17.42 -1.44
CA VAL A 26 -13.61 18.04 -0.28
C VAL A 26 -14.10 17.39 1.02
N HIS A 27 -13.19 17.13 1.96
CA HIS A 27 -13.47 16.46 3.24
C HIS A 27 -14.03 15.03 3.12
N ASN A 28 -13.81 14.36 1.99
CA ASN A 28 -14.19 12.96 1.79
C ASN A 28 -12.96 12.04 1.75
N ALA A 29 -12.44 11.65 2.92
CA ALA A 29 -11.33 10.71 3.01
C ALA A 29 -11.71 9.30 2.49
N GLN A 30 -12.98 8.92 2.62
CA GLN A 30 -13.48 7.61 2.17
C GLN A 30 -13.35 7.41 0.66
N GLY A 31 -13.46 8.48 -0.14
CA GLY A 31 -13.26 8.38 -1.58
C GLY A 31 -11.81 8.08 -1.99
N ASN A 32 -10.85 8.21 -1.06
CA ASN A 32 -9.47 7.71 -1.19
C ASN A 32 -9.20 6.51 -0.27
N GLY A 33 -10.25 5.81 0.21
CA GLY A 33 -10.14 4.80 1.27
C GLY A 33 -9.20 3.64 0.96
N VAL A 34 -8.96 3.32 -0.32
CA VAL A 34 -7.95 2.33 -0.72
C VAL A 34 -6.54 2.80 -0.34
N VAL A 35 -6.21 4.07 -0.61
CA VAL A 35 -4.92 4.68 -0.25
C VAL A 35 -4.81 4.83 1.26
N GLU A 36 -5.88 5.27 1.93
CA GLU A 36 -5.87 5.41 3.39
C GLU A 36 -5.62 4.08 4.12
N ARG A 37 -6.21 2.98 3.65
CA ARG A 37 -5.90 1.64 4.19
C ARG A 37 -4.44 1.24 3.97
N LYS A 38 -3.85 1.57 2.81
CA LYS A 38 -2.42 1.34 2.57
C LYS A 38 -1.54 2.20 3.49
N ASN A 39 -1.92 3.46 3.72
CA ASN A 39 -1.24 4.35 4.66
C ASN A 39 -1.26 3.79 6.09
N ALA A 40 -2.37 3.19 6.52
CA ALA A 40 -2.45 2.54 7.82
C ALA A 40 -1.47 1.36 7.96
N VAL A 41 -1.33 0.53 6.91
CA VAL A 41 -0.34 -0.56 6.88
C VAL A 41 1.09 -0.01 6.93
N LEU A 42 1.40 1.02 6.13
CA LEU A 42 2.71 1.69 6.17
C LEU A 42 3.02 2.22 7.58
N ALA A 43 2.07 2.90 8.20
CA ALA A 43 2.22 3.42 9.56
C ALA A 43 2.49 2.30 10.58
N HIS A 44 1.83 1.15 10.43
CA HIS A 44 2.05 -0.01 11.30
C HIS A 44 3.47 -0.57 11.14
N ILE A 45 3.96 -0.73 9.91
CA ILE A 45 5.32 -1.19 9.63
C ILE A 45 6.34 -0.23 10.23
N PHE A 46 6.15 1.08 10.06
CA PHE A 46 7.04 2.09 10.67
C PHE A 46 6.97 2.12 12.19
N LYS A 47 5.82 1.81 12.79
CA LYS A 47 5.70 1.69 14.24
C LYS A 47 6.55 0.53 14.77
N ILE A 48 6.53 -0.62 14.07
CA ILE A 48 7.36 -1.79 14.41
C ILE A 48 8.85 -1.47 14.23
N SER A 49 9.21 -0.75 13.17
CA SER A 49 10.61 -0.47 12.84
C SER A 49 11.20 0.78 13.50
N ARG A 50 10.42 1.50 14.32
CA ARG A 50 10.80 2.82 14.86
C ARG A 50 12.14 2.83 15.62
N GLY A 51 12.48 1.73 16.30
CA GLY A 51 13.76 1.58 17.01
C GLY A 51 14.95 1.19 16.12
N SER A 52 14.69 0.87 14.85
CA SER A 52 15.66 0.37 13.88
C SER A 52 15.97 1.36 12.75
N ILE A 53 15.34 2.54 12.74
CA ILE A 53 15.61 3.60 11.77
C ILE A 53 16.52 4.64 12.43
N LEU A 54 17.81 4.58 12.11
CA LEU A 54 18.82 5.49 12.68
C LEU A 54 19.31 6.51 11.65
N ASN A 55 19.12 6.24 10.36
CA ASN A 55 19.52 7.10 9.26
C ASN A 55 18.62 6.93 8.03
N ASP A 56 18.83 7.76 7.00
CA ASP A 56 18.05 7.73 5.76
C ASP A 56 18.14 6.40 5.00
N SER A 57 19.27 5.69 5.08
CA SER A 57 19.42 4.38 4.44
C SER A 57 18.53 3.34 5.12
N ASP A 58 18.43 3.38 6.45
CA ASP A 58 17.50 2.51 7.19
C ASP A 58 16.05 2.84 6.83
N LEU A 59 15.73 4.13 6.69
CA LEU A 59 14.39 4.56 6.25
C LEU A 59 14.05 4.01 4.86
N LEU A 60 14.98 4.10 3.89
CA LEU A 60 14.81 3.56 2.54
C LEU A 60 14.68 2.03 2.55
N LEU A 61 15.44 1.35 3.40
CA LEU A 61 15.32 -0.09 3.60
C LEU A 61 13.91 -0.46 4.10
N TRP A 62 13.43 0.22 5.14
CA TRP A 62 12.11 -0.04 5.69
C TRP A 62 10.96 0.35 4.76
N LEU A 63 11.13 1.40 3.95
CA LEU A 63 10.21 1.71 2.85
C LEU A 63 10.13 0.55 1.84
N SER A 64 11.27 -0.03 1.46
CA SER A 64 11.33 -1.17 0.54
C SER A 64 10.67 -2.42 1.13
N VAL A 65 10.90 -2.68 2.43
CA VAL A 65 10.22 -3.76 3.16
C VAL A 65 8.72 -3.54 3.18
N ALA A 66 8.27 -2.31 3.39
CA ALA A 66 6.86 -1.96 3.42
C ALA A 66 6.18 -2.15 2.06
N GLU A 67 6.83 -1.70 0.98
CA GLU A 67 6.37 -1.91 -0.38
C GLU A 67 6.23 -3.40 -0.72
N MET A 68 7.23 -4.21 -0.38
CA MET A 68 7.19 -5.65 -0.60
C MET A 68 6.08 -6.32 0.22
N SER A 69 5.92 -5.93 1.48
CA SER A 69 4.88 -6.47 2.36
C SER A 69 3.48 -6.22 1.80
N ILE A 70 3.20 -5.00 1.35
CA ILE A 70 1.89 -4.63 0.80
C ILE A 70 1.62 -5.31 -0.55
N ASN A 71 2.63 -5.38 -1.42
CA ASN A 71 2.40 -5.81 -2.80
C ASN A 71 2.56 -7.32 -3.02
N GLN A 72 3.44 -7.98 -2.26
CA GLN A 72 3.86 -9.36 -2.54
C GLN A 72 3.55 -10.33 -1.41
N VAL A 73 3.42 -9.86 -0.17
CA VAL A 73 3.18 -10.73 1.00
C VAL A 73 1.72 -10.71 1.44
N GLN A 74 1.13 -9.53 1.59
CA GLN A 74 -0.24 -9.39 2.07
C GLN A 74 -1.22 -9.97 1.05
N ARG A 75 -1.95 -11.01 1.47
CA ARG A 75 -3.00 -11.63 0.68
C ARG A 75 -4.37 -11.06 1.07
N GLN A 76 -5.23 -10.90 0.07
CA GLN A 76 -6.62 -10.48 0.22
C GLN A 76 -7.49 -11.48 -0.55
N GLY A 77 -8.65 -11.83 0.01
CA GLY A 77 -9.57 -12.82 -0.54
C GLY A 77 -10.80 -12.96 0.33
N SER A 78 -11.83 -13.68 -0.14
CA SER A 78 -13.06 -13.92 0.62
C SER A 78 -12.91 -14.88 1.81
N GLY A 79 -11.71 -15.39 2.08
CA GLY A 79 -11.44 -16.39 3.11
C GLY A 79 -11.72 -17.83 2.67
N GLN A 80 -12.15 -18.06 1.42
CA GLN A 80 -12.27 -19.39 0.85
C GLN A 80 -10.91 -19.93 0.37
N PRO A 81 -10.63 -21.23 0.54
CA PRO A 81 -9.42 -21.85 0.00
C PRO A 81 -9.31 -21.62 -1.52
N GLY A 82 -8.22 -21.00 -1.97
CA GLY A 82 -7.97 -20.68 -3.38
C GLY A 82 -8.36 -19.26 -3.82
N ASP A 83 -9.00 -18.46 -2.96
CA ASP A 83 -9.43 -17.09 -3.29
C ASP A 83 -8.51 -15.98 -2.72
N CYS A 84 -7.36 -16.37 -2.16
CA CYS A 84 -6.42 -15.44 -1.53
C CYS A 84 -5.27 -15.09 -2.49
N SER A 85 -5.23 -13.85 -2.99
CA SER A 85 -4.16 -13.33 -3.87
C SER A 85 -3.45 -12.13 -3.26
N CYS A 86 -2.18 -11.92 -3.59
CA CYS A 86 -1.49 -10.65 -3.31
C CYS A 86 -1.69 -9.63 -4.44
N ALA A 87 -1.33 -8.36 -4.22
CA ALA A 87 -1.53 -7.31 -5.22
C ALA A 87 -0.72 -7.57 -6.50
N HIS A 88 0.48 -8.15 -6.38
CA HIS A 88 1.32 -8.55 -7.51
C HIS A 88 0.63 -9.61 -8.39
N GLU A 89 0.08 -10.66 -7.78
CA GLU A 89 -0.67 -11.70 -8.49
C GLU A 89 -1.88 -11.13 -9.22
N ARG A 90 -2.62 -10.21 -8.59
CA ARG A 90 -3.77 -9.55 -9.26
C ARG A 90 -3.36 -8.65 -10.41
N LEU A 91 -2.19 -8.01 -10.33
CA LEU A 91 -1.73 -7.07 -11.34
C LEU A 91 -1.08 -7.77 -12.55
N TYR A 92 -0.29 -8.82 -12.30
CA TYR A 92 0.53 -9.46 -13.33
C TYR A 92 0.03 -10.86 -13.73
N GLY A 93 -0.90 -11.45 -12.97
CA GLY A 93 -1.42 -12.81 -13.24
C GLY A 93 -0.43 -13.94 -12.92
N GLU A 94 0.71 -13.63 -12.31
CA GLU A 94 1.73 -14.59 -11.89
C GLU A 94 2.11 -14.40 -10.43
N SER A 95 2.53 -15.49 -9.76
CA SER A 95 3.05 -15.41 -8.40
C SER A 95 4.43 -14.75 -8.37
N PRO A 96 4.75 -13.94 -7.34
CA PRO A 96 6.05 -13.29 -7.23
C PRO A 96 7.16 -14.35 -7.18
N ARG A 97 8.23 -14.16 -7.97
CA ARG A 97 9.37 -15.09 -8.03
C ARG A 97 10.15 -15.24 -6.72
N ARG A 98 9.91 -14.36 -5.74
CA ARG A 98 10.49 -14.43 -4.40
C ARG A 98 9.42 -14.87 -3.40
N HIS A 99 9.41 -16.16 -3.11
CA HIS A 99 8.79 -16.66 -1.88
C HIS A 99 9.57 -16.07 -0.69
N ILE A 100 9.01 -15.05 -0.04
CA ILE A 100 9.42 -14.75 1.33
C ILE A 100 8.61 -15.70 2.22
N CYS A 101 9.35 -16.67 2.74
CA CYS A 101 9.06 -17.64 3.78
C CYS A 101 7.61 -17.69 4.32
N THR A 102 7.00 -18.84 4.03
CA THR A 102 5.92 -19.51 4.76
C THR A 102 6.00 -19.35 6.29
N SER A 103 4.93 -18.81 6.91
CA SER A 103 4.14 -19.38 8.04
C SER A 103 3.58 -18.31 9.01
N PRO A 104 2.44 -18.55 9.68
CA PRO A 104 1.11 -18.86 9.16
C PRO A 104 0.32 -17.56 8.90
N GLU A 105 -0.90 -17.70 8.40
CA GLU A 105 -1.89 -16.63 8.21
C GLU A 105 -1.92 -15.65 9.39
N VAL A 106 -1.37 -14.45 9.21
CA VAL A 106 -1.70 -13.32 10.08
C VAL A 106 -3.12 -12.93 9.73
N ASN A 107 -4.08 -13.50 10.45
CA ASN A 107 -5.45 -13.06 10.40
C ASN A 107 -5.53 -11.65 11.03
N ILE A 108 -5.74 -10.64 10.20
CA ILE A 108 -5.81 -9.22 10.61
C ILE A 108 -7.04 -8.96 11.51
N ASP A 109 -7.99 -9.91 11.59
CA ASP A 109 -9.15 -9.82 12.47
C ASP A 109 -8.79 -9.86 13.97
N ASN A 110 -7.57 -10.24 14.35
CA ASN A 110 -7.12 -10.29 15.74
C ASN A 110 -6.42 -9.00 16.24
N LEU A 111 -6.34 -7.94 15.42
CA LEU A 111 -5.71 -6.67 15.84
C LEU A 111 -6.65 -5.72 16.62
N ASN A 112 -7.86 -6.17 16.95
CA ASN A 112 -8.86 -5.37 17.68
C ASN A 112 -9.05 -5.77 19.15
N GLU A 113 -8.24 -6.69 19.69
CA GLU A 113 -8.26 -7.04 21.11
C GLU A 113 -6.90 -6.75 21.77
N GLU A 114 -6.63 -5.47 22.03
CA GLU A 114 -5.82 -4.99 23.17
C GLU A 114 -6.31 -3.59 23.60
#